data_AF-A0A971ERQ5-F1
#
_entry.id   AF-A0A971ERQ5-F1
#
_cell.length_a   1.000
_cell.length_b   1.000
_cell.length_c   1.000
_cell.angle_alpha   90.00
_cell.angle_beta   90.00
_cell.angle_gamma   90.00
#
_symmetry.space_group_name_H-M   'P 1'
#
loop_
_entity.id
_entity.type
_entity.pdbx_description
1 polymer ?
#
loop_
_entity_poly.entity_id
_entity_poly.type
_entity_poly.pdbx_seq_one_letter_code
_entity_poly.pdbx_strand_id
1 'polypeptide(L)'
;MVKEAGQTKLHIDLHRHLRESGEDPRLIQLICEIAEASKYIINAIRTGDLGLAGTSNLYGEEQLALDVLSDRILVKRLTHSGVVSKIASEESREVVTIREDGDDYYSVAYDPLDGSSLVDVNLAVGTIVSIFKGSNLLQSGRKQAAALYILYGPRTTLIYSTGKGVHEFSMNQLMEYTLTRENIRMGDKATIYSPGGLRNLYTPGVESFAAYLEENGVKLRYSGGFVPDFNQVLLKGKGIFFYPHLKNSPQGKLRLMFELNPMAFLMEQAGGAASTGRGAVLDLVPQKIEERAPIFIGCKEDVAKAEKFIAAGD
;
A
#
# COMPACT_ATOMS: atom_id res chain seq x y z
N MET A 1 -24.09 -34.35 -11.56
CA MET A 1 -23.08 -33.98 -10.55
C MET A 1 -23.73 -33.08 -9.53
N VAL A 2 -23.93 -33.59 -8.33
CA VAL A 2 -24.48 -32.82 -7.20
C VAL A 2 -23.37 -31.85 -6.76
N LYS A 3 -23.59 -30.54 -6.88
CA LYS A 3 -22.73 -29.54 -6.24
C LYS A 3 -22.89 -29.70 -4.74
N GLU A 4 -21.79 -30.00 -4.03
CA GLU A 4 -21.78 -30.04 -2.57
C GLU A 4 -22.27 -28.70 -2.00
N ALA A 5 -23.18 -28.76 -1.03
CA ALA A 5 -23.61 -27.59 -0.28
C ALA A 5 -22.41 -27.05 0.52
N GLY A 6 -22.02 -25.80 0.26
CA GLY A 6 -20.86 -25.14 0.89
C GLY A 6 -19.86 -24.49 -0.07
N GLN A 7 -19.99 -24.69 -1.39
CA GLN A 7 -19.09 -24.11 -2.41
C GLN A 7 -19.55 -22.75 -2.96
N THR A 8 -20.23 -21.93 -2.16
CA THR A 8 -20.51 -20.55 -2.57
C THR A 8 -19.22 -19.75 -2.34
N LYS A 9 -18.64 -19.16 -3.40
CA LYS A 9 -17.47 -18.25 -3.34
C LYS A 9 -17.62 -17.07 -2.36
N LEU A 10 -18.80 -16.90 -1.75
CA LEU A 10 -19.17 -15.81 -0.84
C LEU A 10 -18.73 -16.01 0.64
N HIS A 11 -17.98 -17.07 0.97
CA HIS A 11 -17.52 -17.34 2.35
C HIS A 11 -16.07 -17.86 2.43
N ILE A 12 -15.16 -17.29 1.65
CA ILE A 12 -13.72 -17.55 1.83
C ILE A 12 -13.14 -16.41 2.67
N ASP A 13 -12.80 -16.70 3.92
CA ASP A 13 -12.08 -15.77 4.79
C ASP A 13 -10.59 -15.68 4.43
N LEU A 14 -9.93 -14.62 4.89
CA LEU A 14 -8.52 -14.33 4.60
C LEU A 14 -7.58 -15.48 4.98
N HIS A 15 -7.75 -16.05 6.18
CA HIS A 15 -6.89 -17.12 6.69
C HIS A 15 -7.06 -18.40 5.85
N ARG A 16 -8.31 -18.78 5.55
CA ARG A 16 -8.62 -19.91 4.67
C ARG A 16 -8.01 -19.74 3.29
N HIS A 17 -8.14 -18.57 2.67
CA HIS A 17 -7.62 -18.31 1.33
C HIS A 17 -6.09 -18.39 1.27
N LEU A 18 -5.39 -17.82 2.25
CA LEU A 18 -3.93 -17.89 2.35
C LEU A 18 -3.45 -19.35 2.53
N ARG A 19 -4.14 -20.12 3.37
CA ARG A 19 -3.85 -21.55 3.58
C ARG A 19 -4.09 -22.38 2.31
N GLU A 20 -5.21 -22.18 1.64
CA GLU A 20 -5.55 -22.88 0.39
C GLU A 20 -4.60 -22.49 -0.77
N SER A 21 -3.99 -21.31 -0.70
CA SER A 21 -2.95 -20.86 -1.64
C SER A 21 -1.55 -21.44 -1.35
N GLY A 22 -1.41 -22.25 -0.28
CA GLY A 22 -0.16 -22.89 0.10
C GLY A 22 0.91 -21.91 0.58
N GLU A 23 0.50 -20.86 1.30
CA GLU A 23 1.45 -19.90 1.89
C GLU A 23 2.11 -20.45 3.16
N ASP A 24 3.31 -19.93 3.46
CA ASP A 24 4.04 -20.25 4.68
C ASP A 24 3.22 -19.88 5.94
N PRO A 25 3.01 -20.79 6.91
CA PRO A 25 2.16 -20.52 8.08
C PRO A 25 2.55 -19.27 8.87
N ARG A 26 3.84 -18.91 8.92
CA ARG A 26 4.31 -17.70 9.60
C ARG A 26 3.91 -16.44 8.83
N LEU A 27 3.98 -16.48 7.49
CA LEU A 27 3.46 -15.40 6.65
C LEU A 27 1.95 -15.24 6.79
N ILE A 28 1.21 -16.37 6.85
CA ILE A 28 -0.24 -16.34 7.11
C ILE A 28 -0.54 -15.64 8.43
N GLN A 29 0.14 -16.05 9.52
CA GLN A 29 -0.01 -15.42 10.83
C GLN A 29 0.24 -13.91 10.74
N LEU A 30 1.34 -13.50 10.09
CA LEU A 30 1.70 -12.09 9.97
C LEU A 30 0.64 -11.25 9.21
N ILE A 31 0.16 -11.75 8.08
CA ILE A 31 -0.89 -11.05 7.30
C ILE A 31 -2.20 -10.97 8.10
N CYS A 32 -2.58 -12.02 8.82
CA CYS A 32 -3.74 -12.02 9.69
C CYS A 32 -3.58 -11.03 10.86
N GLU A 33 -2.39 -10.91 11.46
CA GLU A 33 -2.10 -9.93 12.52
C GLU A 33 -2.24 -8.48 12.04
N ILE A 34 -1.81 -8.19 10.81
CA ILE A 34 -2.01 -6.88 10.17
C ILE A 34 -3.50 -6.63 9.89
N ALA A 35 -4.23 -7.66 9.46
CA ALA A 35 -5.67 -7.58 9.28
C ALA A 35 -6.43 -7.34 10.61
N GLU A 36 -5.96 -7.91 11.73
CA GLU A 36 -6.49 -7.60 13.06
C GLU A 36 -6.14 -6.17 13.49
N ALA A 37 -4.91 -5.70 13.24
CA ALA A 37 -4.50 -4.31 13.51
C ALA A 37 -5.45 -3.30 12.86
N SER A 38 -5.85 -3.58 11.61
CA SER A 38 -6.72 -2.71 10.83
C SER A 38 -8.09 -2.47 11.47
N LYS A 39 -8.60 -3.42 12.25
CA LYS A 39 -9.90 -3.32 12.95
C LYS A 39 -9.86 -2.25 14.03
N TYR A 40 -8.75 -2.15 14.75
CA TYR A 40 -8.54 -1.11 15.75
C TYR A 40 -8.35 0.25 15.10
N ILE A 41 -7.59 0.32 14.00
CA ILE A 41 -7.35 1.55 13.25
C ILE A 41 -8.66 2.12 12.69
N ILE A 42 -9.48 1.32 11.99
CA ILE A 42 -10.76 1.81 11.47
C ILE A 42 -11.74 2.18 12.58
N ASN A 43 -11.69 1.51 13.74
CA ASN A 43 -12.50 1.91 14.88
C ASN A 43 -12.09 3.29 15.38
N ALA A 44 -10.80 3.55 15.55
CA ALA A 44 -10.27 4.85 15.95
C ALA A 44 -10.62 5.96 14.93
N ILE A 45 -10.50 5.69 13.62
CA ILE A 45 -10.93 6.61 12.55
C ILE A 45 -12.43 6.96 12.71
N ARG A 46 -13.29 5.96 12.96
CA ARG A 46 -14.75 6.14 12.99
C ARG A 46 -15.25 6.86 14.24
N THR A 47 -14.65 6.60 15.39
CA THR A 47 -15.12 7.19 16.66
C THR A 47 -14.41 8.50 16.99
N GLY A 48 -13.33 8.83 16.28
CA GLY A 48 -12.44 9.92 16.68
C GLY A 48 -11.74 9.64 18.01
N ASP A 49 -11.85 8.40 18.54
CA ASP A 49 -11.21 8.00 19.77
C ASP A 49 -9.72 7.83 19.52
N LEU A 50 -9.00 8.87 19.90
CA LEU A 50 -7.55 8.88 20.03
C LEU A 50 -7.06 8.11 21.29
N GLY A 51 -7.96 7.37 21.95
CA GLY A 51 -7.68 6.50 23.07
C GLY A 51 -8.71 5.38 23.13
N LEU A 52 -8.24 4.13 22.98
CA LEU A 52 -9.06 2.93 23.14
C LEU A 52 -9.95 3.01 24.40
N ALA A 53 -11.25 2.80 24.19
CA ALA A 53 -12.22 2.29 25.15
C ALA A 53 -12.11 2.82 26.60
N GLY A 54 -12.80 3.92 26.91
CA GLY A 54 -13.22 4.21 28.29
C GLY A 54 -12.10 4.58 29.28
N THR A 55 -10.88 4.80 28.81
CA THR A 55 -9.79 5.37 29.60
C THR A 55 -9.34 6.72 29.05
N SER A 56 -10.27 7.64 28.81
CA SER A 56 -10.01 9.05 29.07
C SER A 56 -9.76 9.20 30.59
N ASN A 57 -8.70 8.57 31.08
CA ASN A 57 -8.25 8.65 32.46
C ASN A 57 -7.80 10.09 32.64
N LEU A 58 -8.64 10.90 33.30
CA LEU A 58 -8.39 11.68 34.53
C LEU A 58 -6.99 12.26 34.84
N TYR A 59 -6.00 12.16 33.96
CA TYR A 59 -4.62 12.61 34.14
C TYR A 59 -4.07 13.11 32.79
N GLY A 60 -4.45 14.33 32.41
CA GLY A 60 -3.58 15.32 31.77
C GLY A 60 -2.78 15.00 30.50
N GLU A 61 -2.93 13.87 29.84
CA GLU A 61 -2.22 13.58 28.57
C GLU A 61 -3.02 14.07 27.36
N GLU A 62 -2.33 14.76 26.45
CA GLU A 62 -2.89 15.31 25.20
C GLU A 62 -3.49 14.22 24.31
N GLN A 63 -4.52 14.59 23.55
CA GLN A 63 -5.18 13.74 22.57
C GLN A 63 -4.15 13.23 21.53
N LEU A 64 -3.90 11.92 21.49
CA LEU A 64 -2.84 11.32 20.67
C LEU A 64 -3.18 11.39 19.17
N ALA A 65 -2.33 11.93 18.30
CA ALA A 65 -2.61 11.94 16.85
C ALA A 65 -2.89 10.52 16.29
N LEU A 66 -3.80 10.43 15.31
CA LEU A 66 -4.26 9.15 14.75
C LEU A 66 -3.12 8.34 14.09
N ASP A 67 -2.14 9.03 13.50
CA ASP A 67 -0.95 8.44 12.89
C ASP A 67 -0.13 7.68 13.96
N VAL A 68 0.09 8.31 15.11
CA VAL A 68 0.80 7.73 16.25
C VAL A 68 0.02 6.56 16.88
N LEU A 69 -1.31 6.66 16.94
CA LEU A 69 -2.15 5.56 17.41
C LEU A 69 -2.08 4.35 16.47
N SER A 70 -2.14 4.59 15.16
CA SER A 70 -2.09 3.56 14.12
C SER A 70 -0.74 2.84 14.14
N ASP A 71 0.35 3.60 14.29
CA ASP A 71 1.69 3.05 14.47
C ASP A 71 1.79 2.15 15.71
N ARG A 72 1.34 2.63 16.89
CA ARG A 72 1.35 1.85 18.13
C ARG A 72 0.56 0.54 18.01
N ILE A 73 -0.59 0.58 17.34
CA ILE A 73 -1.41 -0.61 17.09
C ILE A 73 -0.62 -1.63 16.25
N LEU A 74 0.00 -1.19 15.16
CA LEU A 74 0.78 -2.06 14.28
C LEU A 74 2.00 -2.63 15.00
N VAL A 75 2.80 -1.81 15.68
CA VAL A 75 3.95 -2.30 16.49
C VAL A 75 3.51 -3.40 17.46
N LYS A 76 2.39 -3.20 18.16
CA LYS A 76 1.87 -4.17 19.14
C LYS A 76 1.45 -5.49 18.47
N ARG A 77 0.69 -5.45 17.37
CA ARG A 77 0.24 -6.67 16.66
C ARG A 77 1.41 -7.40 15.99
N LEU A 78 2.32 -6.66 15.36
CA LEU A 78 3.53 -7.23 14.74
C LEU A 78 4.45 -7.88 15.78
N THR A 79 4.63 -7.27 16.94
CA THR A 79 5.38 -7.88 18.05
C THR A 79 4.68 -9.14 18.58
N HIS A 80 3.35 -9.07 18.75
CA HIS A 80 2.54 -10.19 19.23
C HIS A 80 2.56 -11.40 18.28
N SER A 81 2.72 -11.17 16.96
CA SER A 81 2.76 -12.22 15.94
C SER A 81 3.83 -13.30 16.21
N GLY A 82 4.90 -12.94 16.91
CA GLY A 82 6.02 -13.84 17.21
C GLY A 82 6.90 -14.20 16.00
N VAL A 83 6.58 -13.72 14.80
CA VAL A 83 7.24 -14.09 13.54
C VAL A 83 8.03 -12.94 12.89
N VAL A 84 8.06 -11.76 13.53
CA VAL A 84 8.76 -10.57 13.05
C VAL A 84 10.11 -10.40 13.76
N SER A 85 11.16 -10.09 13.00
CA SER A 85 12.50 -9.74 13.48
C SER A 85 12.71 -8.23 13.55
N LYS A 86 12.40 -7.50 12.46
CA LYS A 86 12.57 -6.04 12.40
C LYS A 86 11.32 -5.33 11.89
N ILE A 87 11.10 -4.12 12.42
CA ILE A 87 10.00 -3.24 12.03
C ILE A 87 10.58 -1.87 11.65
N ALA A 88 10.14 -1.33 10.52
CA ALA A 88 10.37 0.07 10.17
C ALA A 88 9.01 0.73 9.87
N SER A 89 8.78 1.88 10.51
CA SER A 89 7.56 2.67 10.36
C SER A 89 7.91 3.99 9.69
N GLU A 90 7.02 4.53 8.87
CA GLU A 90 7.13 5.89 8.34
C GLU A 90 7.20 6.93 9.48
N GLU A 91 6.56 6.66 10.62
CA GLU A 91 6.51 7.54 11.80
C GLU A 91 7.79 7.49 12.67
N SER A 92 8.73 6.58 12.38
CA SER A 92 9.95 6.37 13.15
C SER A 92 11.20 6.45 12.27
N ARG A 93 12.22 7.17 12.77
CA ARG A 93 13.55 7.20 12.12
C ARG A 93 14.40 5.97 12.45
N GLU A 94 13.97 5.15 13.40
CA GLU A 94 14.70 3.99 13.87
C GLU A 94 14.00 2.69 13.50
N VAL A 95 14.80 1.71 13.10
CA VAL A 95 14.35 0.33 12.89
C VAL A 95 14.25 -0.35 14.25
N VAL A 96 13.04 -0.77 14.62
CA VAL A 96 12.80 -1.50 15.85
C VAL A 96 13.19 -2.95 15.66
N THR A 97 14.15 -3.43 16.46
CA THR A 97 14.56 -4.83 16.48
C THR A 97 13.75 -5.58 17.55
N ILE A 98 12.90 -6.51 17.11
CA ILE A 98 12.05 -7.33 17.97
C ILE A 98 12.76 -8.62 18.38
N ARG A 99 13.56 -9.19 17.48
CA ARG A 99 14.34 -10.42 17.68
C ARG A 99 15.68 -10.31 17.00
N GLU A 100 16.65 -11.10 17.45
CA GLU A 100 17.95 -11.25 16.80
C GLU A 100 17.81 -11.70 15.34
N ASP A 101 18.87 -11.45 14.56
CA ASP A 101 18.90 -11.74 13.13
C ASP A 101 18.70 -13.24 12.84
N GLY A 102 17.87 -13.55 11.84
CA GLY A 102 17.62 -14.91 11.39
C GLY A 102 16.74 -14.96 10.15
N ASP A 103 16.95 -15.98 9.32
CA ASP A 103 16.27 -16.14 8.02
C ASP A 103 14.85 -16.74 8.13
N ASP A 104 14.51 -17.24 9.33
CA ASP A 104 13.22 -17.87 9.61
C ASP A 104 12.11 -16.87 10.00
N TYR A 105 12.46 -15.59 10.14
CA TYR A 105 11.56 -14.50 10.51
C TYR A 105 11.27 -13.57 9.33
N TYR A 106 10.33 -12.64 9.52
CA TYR A 106 10.03 -11.58 8.57
C TYR A 106 10.46 -10.22 9.10
N SER A 107 10.78 -9.32 8.19
CA SER A 107 10.90 -7.89 8.48
C SER A 107 9.78 -7.12 7.78
N VAL A 108 9.26 -6.10 8.46
CA VAL A 108 8.08 -5.35 8.00
C VAL A 108 8.41 -3.88 7.91
N ALA A 109 8.15 -3.28 6.76
CA ALA A 109 8.15 -1.84 6.57
C ALA A 109 6.72 -1.37 6.29
N TYR A 110 6.23 -0.33 6.94
CA TYR A 110 4.86 0.15 6.73
C TYR A 110 4.70 1.67 6.84
N ASP A 111 3.66 2.16 6.17
CA ASP A 111 3.02 3.45 6.46
C ASP A 111 1.74 3.15 7.27
N PRO A 112 1.65 3.57 8.54
CA PRO A 112 0.52 3.22 9.41
C PRO A 112 -0.77 3.94 9.02
N LEU A 113 -0.68 5.10 8.38
CA LEU A 113 -1.84 5.87 7.92
C LEU A 113 -1.49 6.84 6.78
N ASP A 114 -1.45 6.33 5.55
CA ASP A 114 -1.32 7.14 4.35
C ASP A 114 -2.56 8.02 4.17
N GLY A 115 -2.29 9.28 3.83
CA GLY A 115 -3.31 10.28 3.59
C GLY A 115 -3.92 10.84 4.88
N SER A 116 -3.21 10.83 6.02
CA SER A 116 -3.72 11.35 7.29
C SER A 116 -4.33 12.75 7.22
N SER A 117 -3.80 13.63 6.36
CA SER A 117 -4.38 14.95 6.08
C SER A 117 -5.81 14.94 5.51
N LEU A 118 -6.28 13.78 5.05
CA LEU A 118 -7.60 13.56 4.48
C LEU A 118 -8.63 13.09 5.52
N VAL A 119 -8.20 12.75 6.73
CA VAL A 119 -9.08 12.26 7.81
C VAL A 119 -10.09 13.34 8.21
N ASP A 120 -9.63 14.56 8.46
CA ASP A 120 -10.48 15.66 8.94
C ASP A 120 -11.54 16.12 7.91
N VAL A 121 -11.30 15.83 6.62
CA VAL A 121 -12.26 16.11 5.53
C VAL A 121 -13.08 14.87 5.15
N ASN A 122 -13.01 13.81 5.96
CA ASN A 122 -13.78 12.57 5.82
C ASN A 122 -13.61 11.90 4.45
N LEU A 123 -12.38 11.93 3.93
CA LEU A 123 -11.98 11.20 2.72
C LEU A 123 -11.30 9.87 3.07
N ALA A 124 -11.14 9.02 2.07
CA ALA A 124 -10.53 7.72 2.27
C ALA A 124 -9.02 7.83 2.52
N VAL A 125 -8.53 6.99 3.43
CA VAL A 125 -7.12 6.87 3.85
C VAL A 125 -6.70 5.39 3.86
N GLY A 126 -5.48 5.06 4.23
CA GLY A 126 -5.10 3.64 4.28
C GLY A 126 -3.82 3.28 5.01
N THR A 127 -3.60 1.99 5.21
CA THR A 127 -2.33 1.43 5.73
C THR A 127 -1.60 0.76 4.58
N ILE A 128 -0.28 0.93 4.48
CA ILE A 128 0.54 0.28 3.45
C ILE A 128 1.59 -0.58 4.13
N VAL A 129 1.77 -1.83 3.70
CA VAL A 129 2.71 -2.76 4.33
C VAL A 129 3.51 -3.55 3.29
N SER A 130 4.82 -3.56 3.48
CA SER A 130 5.81 -4.38 2.80
C SER A 130 6.35 -5.44 3.76
N ILE A 131 6.39 -6.70 3.32
CA ILE A 131 6.89 -7.84 4.10
C ILE A 131 8.06 -8.48 3.37
N PHE A 132 9.19 -8.57 4.05
CA PHE A 132 10.42 -9.20 3.56
C PHE A 132 10.77 -10.45 4.38
N LYS A 133 11.29 -11.48 3.72
CA LYS A 133 11.86 -12.64 4.43
C LYS A 133 13.25 -12.30 4.99
N GLY A 134 13.53 -12.79 6.19
CA GLY A 134 14.76 -12.53 6.94
C GLY A 134 14.77 -11.19 7.65
N SER A 135 15.91 -10.83 8.22
CA SER A 135 16.09 -9.61 9.02
C SER A 135 16.61 -8.40 8.24
N ASN A 136 16.78 -8.52 6.91
CA ASN A 136 17.23 -7.40 6.08
C ASN A 136 16.03 -6.62 5.52
N LEU A 137 15.89 -5.35 5.94
CA LEU A 137 14.91 -4.42 5.38
C LEU A 137 15.46 -3.65 4.16
N LEU A 138 16.76 -3.40 4.11
CA LEU A 138 17.41 -2.60 3.07
C LEU A 138 17.77 -3.48 1.87
N GLN A 139 16.74 -3.93 1.16
CA GLN A 139 16.87 -4.76 -0.03
C GLN A 139 15.90 -4.33 -1.12
N SER A 140 16.18 -4.80 -2.35
CA SER A 140 15.31 -4.55 -3.50
C SER A 140 13.88 -5.01 -3.23
N GLY A 141 12.91 -4.20 -3.68
CA GLY A 141 11.49 -4.52 -3.58
C GLY A 141 11.11 -5.85 -4.26
N ARG A 142 11.95 -6.38 -5.16
CA ARG A 142 11.81 -7.73 -5.75
C ARG A 142 11.84 -8.86 -4.72
N LYS A 143 12.43 -8.61 -3.54
CA LYS A 143 12.60 -9.60 -2.46
C LYS A 143 11.45 -9.62 -1.46
N GLN A 144 10.40 -8.82 -1.67
CA GLN A 144 9.19 -8.89 -0.85
C GLN A 144 8.58 -10.29 -0.93
N ALA A 145 8.28 -10.86 0.24
CA ALA A 145 7.51 -12.09 0.38
C ALA A 145 6.02 -11.81 0.21
N ALA A 146 5.57 -10.64 0.66
CA ALA A 146 4.22 -10.15 0.44
C ALA A 146 4.17 -8.62 0.49
N ALA A 147 3.14 -8.06 -0.11
CA ALA A 147 2.75 -6.67 0.08
C ALA A 147 1.24 -6.59 0.22
N LEU A 148 0.76 -5.59 0.97
CA LEU A 148 -0.66 -5.31 1.10
C LEU A 148 -0.91 -3.84 1.39
N TYR A 149 -2.11 -3.39 1.09
CA TYR A 149 -2.65 -2.16 1.65
C TYR A 149 -4.07 -2.39 2.14
N ILE A 150 -4.48 -1.58 3.11
CA ILE A 150 -5.86 -1.54 3.61
C ILE A 150 -6.41 -0.17 3.29
N LEU A 151 -7.53 -0.12 2.58
CA LEU A 151 -8.27 1.10 2.33
C LEU A 151 -9.31 1.30 3.43
N TYR A 152 -9.28 2.45 4.09
CA TYR A 152 -10.30 2.93 5.03
C TYR A 152 -11.18 3.96 4.31
N GLY A 153 -12.12 3.49 3.48
CA GLY A 153 -13.08 4.33 2.77
C GLY A 153 -14.52 4.10 3.24
N PRO A 154 -15.52 4.38 2.38
CA PRO A 154 -16.91 4.01 2.65
C PRO A 154 -17.10 2.51 2.93
N ARG A 155 -16.18 1.68 2.44
CA ARG A 155 -15.98 0.29 2.82
C ARG A 155 -14.51 0.11 3.18
N THR A 156 -14.24 -0.77 4.14
CA THR A 156 -12.87 -1.17 4.46
C THR A 156 -12.51 -2.40 3.64
N THR A 157 -11.44 -2.31 2.86
CA THR A 157 -10.95 -3.42 2.03
C THR A 157 -9.47 -3.65 2.27
N LEU A 158 -9.05 -4.91 2.22
CA LEU A 158 -7.64 -5.34 2.28
C LEU A 158 -7.28 -5.93 0.92
N ILE A 159 -6.24 -5.38 0.32
CA ILE A 159 -5.70 -5.85 -0.95
C ILE A 159 -4.30 -6.37 -0.67
N TYR A 160 -4.02 -7.60 -1.11
CA TYR A 160 -2.71 -8.20 -0.87
C TYR A 160 -2.21 -9.04 -2.05
N SER A 161 -0.91 -9.32 -2.04
CA SER A 161 -0.27 -10.35 -2.86
C SER A 161 0.93 -10.98 -2.13
N THR A 162 1.10 -12.29 -2.33
CA THR A 162 2.29 -13.08 -1.93
C THR A 162 3.13 -13.48 -3.15
N GLY A 163 2.92 -12.84 -4.31
CA GLY A 163 3.49 -13.27 -5.59
C GLY A 163 2.61 -14.25 -6.38
N LYS A 164 1.41 -14.58 -5.86
CA LYS A 164 0.43 -15.48 -6.48
C LYS A 164 -0.86 -14.72 -6.85
N GLY A 165 -0.70 -13.64 -7.61
CA GLY A 165 -1.80 -12.76 -7.98
C GLY A 165 -2.19 -11.77 -6.89
N VAL A 166 -3.16 -10.91 -7.19
CA VAL A 166 -3.63 -9.83 -6.31
C VAL A 166 -5.09 -10.04 -5.98
N HIS A 167 -5.45 -9.95 -4.71
CA HIS A 167 -6.79 -10.30 -4.22
C HIS A 167 -7.34 -9.19 -3.33
N GLU A 168 -8.65 -8.95 -3.41
CA GLU A 168 -9.38 -7.97 -2.58
C GLU A 168 -10.29 -8.72 -1.61
N PHE A 169 -10.21 -8.32 -0.34
CA PHE A 169 -11.09 -8.76 0.74
C PHE A 169 -11.85 -7.56 1.28
N SER A 170 -13.15 -7.71 1.49
CA SER A 170 -13.98 -6.68 2.11
C SER A 170 -14.27 -7.03 3.56
N MET A 171 -14.14 -6.04 4.44
CA MET A 171 -14.52 -6.17 5.85
C MET A 171 -16.04 -6.12 6.01
N ASN A 172 -16.62 -7.11 6.69
CA ASN A 172 -18.05 -7.17 7.01
C ASN A 172 -18.38 -6.44 8.34
N GLN A 173 -19.64 -6.47 8.76
CA GLN A 173 -20.09 -5.84 10.01
C GLN A 173 -19.54 -6.50 11.28
N LEU A 174 -19.09 -7.75 11.19
CA LEU A 174 -18.41 -8.48 12.27
C LEU A 174 -16.90 -8.21 12.28
N MET A 175 -16.44 -7.25 11.46
CA MET A 175 -15.03 -6.91 11.29
C MET A 175 -14.18 -8.06 10.72
N GLU A 176 -14.79 -8.97 9.96
CA GLU A 176 -14.08 -10.08 9.30
C GLU A 176 -13.90 -9.80 7.81
N TYR A 177 -12.76 -10.23 7.27
CA TYR A 177 -12.42 -10.08 5.85
C TYR A 177 -12.89 -11.28 5.03
N THR A 178 -13.75 -11.03 4.04
CA THR A 178 -14.21 -12.04 3.08
C THR A 178 -13.73 -11.69 1.67
N LEU A 179 -13.26 -12.69 0.91
CA LEU A 179 -12.80 -12.53 -0.46
C LEU A 179 -13.92 -11.95 -1.34
N THR A 180 -13.63 -10.85 -2.03
CA THR A 180 -14.57 -10.20 -2.96
C THR A 180 -14.06 -10.13 -4.38
N ARG A 181 -12.74 -10.08 -4.59
CA ARG A 181 -12.12 -10.23 -5.92
C ARG A 181 -10.87 -11.08 -5.84
N GLU A 182 -10.72 -11.95 -6.82
CA GLU A 182 -9.59 -12.83 -6.96
C GLU A 182 -8.85 -12.48 -8.25
N ASN A 183 -7.51 -12.50 -8.23
CA ASN A 183 -6.65 -12.29 -9.39
C ASN A 183 -6.98 -10.99 -10.16
N ILE A 184 -6.94 -9.86 -9.46
CA ILE A 184 -7.08 -8.53 -10.08
C ILE A 184 -6.00 -8.36 -11.15
N ARG A 185 -6.40 -7.84 -12.32
CA ARG A 185 -5.52 -7.60 -13.46
C ARG A 185 -5.66 -6.19 -14.01
N MET A 186 -4.54 -5.63 -14.44
CA MET A 186 -4.47 -4.41 -15.22
C MET A 186 -4.65 -4.73 -16.71
N GLY A 187 -5.28 -3.81 -17.43
CA GLY A 187 -5.22 -3.74 -18.88
C GLY A 187 -4.04 -2.91 -19.36
N ASP A 188 -3.93 -2.80 -20.69
CA ASP A 188 -2.73 -2.21 -21.31
C ASP A 188 -2.72 -0.69 -21.29
N LYS A 189 -3.90 -0.04 -21.35
CA LYS A 189 -4.08 1.42 -21.44
C LYS A 189 -4.98 2.01 -20.36
N ALA A 190 -4.61 3.19 -19.89
CA ALA A 190 -5.29 3.94 -18.86
C ALA A 190 -6.54 4.64 -19.42
N THR A 191 -7.58 4.72 -18.60
CA THR A 191 -8.78 5.55 -18.85
C THR A 191 -8.96 6.64 -17.80
N ILE A 192 -8.22 6.54 -16.71
CA ILE A 192 -8.08 7.56 -15.67
C ILE A 192 -6.60 7.79 -15.38
N TYR A 193 -6.25 9.01 -15.00
CA TYR A 193 -4.92 9.30 -14.45
C TYR A 193 -5.03 10.09 -13.15
N SER A 194 -4.08 9.84 -12.26
CA SER A 194 -4.02 10.44 -10.94
C SER A 194 -2.66 11.11 -10.71
N PRO A 195 -2.57 12.43 -10.97
CA PRO A 195 -1.34 13.21 -10.89
C PRO A 195 -1.12 13.79 -9.49
N GLY A 196 0.00 13.43 -8.87
CA GLY A 196 0.51 14.02 -7.64
C GLY A 196 1.38 15.25 -7.87
N GLY A 197 1.44 16.13 -6.88
CA GLY A 197 2.20 17.37 -6.94
C GLY A 197 1.49 18.49 -7.71
N LEU A 198 2.03 19.70 -7.64
CA LEU A 198 1.49 20.85 -8.37
C LEU A 198 2.01 20.84 -9.81
N ARG A 199 1.10 20.99 -10.78
CA ARG A 199 1.42 20.93 -12.22
C ARG A 199 2.44 21.97 -12.67
N ASN A 200 2.46 23.17 -12.09
CA ASN A 200 3.48 24.19 -12.40
C ASN A 200 4.91 23.75 -12.03
N LEU A 201 5.05 22.82 -11.09
CA LEU A 201 6.33 22.24 -10.66
C LEU A 201 6.75 21.03 -11.51
N TYR A 202 5.94 20.61 -12.49
CA TYR A 202 6.31 19.52 -13.39
C TYR A 202 7.49 19.92 -14.27
N THR A 203 8.39 18.96 -14.51
CA THR A 203 9.41 19.08 -15.55
C THR A 203 8.75 19.05 -16.93
N PRO A 204 9.43 19.51 -18.00
CA PRO A 204 8.86 19.50 -19.35
C PRO A 204 8.37 18.13 -19.81
N GLY A 205 9.10 17.06 -19.46
CA GLY A 205 8.71 15.68 -19.79
C GLY A 205 7.42 15.25 -19.08
N VAL A 206 7.31 15.53 -17.77
CA VAL A 206 6.11 15.22 -16.98
C VAL A 206 4.89 15.99 -17.48
N GLU A 207 5.05 17.29 -17.77
CA GLU A 207 3.97 18.12 -18.29
C GLU A 207 3.49 17.61 -19.66
N SER A 208 4.42 17.26 -20.55
CA SER A 208 4.11 16.69 -21.86
C SER A 208 3.38 15.35 -21.74
N PHE A 209 3.75 14.52 -20.76
CA PHE A 209 3.05 13.26 -20.50
C PHE A 209 1.62 13.49 -19.99
N ALA A 210 1.43 14.42 -19.05
CA ALA A 210 0.10 14.78 -18.56
C ALA A 210 -0.79 15.31 -19.68
N ALA A 211 -0.27 16.20 -20.52
CA ALA A 211 -0.97 16.71 -21.70
C ALA A 211 -1.32 15.58 -22.69
N TYR A 212 -0.40 14.66 -22.95
CA TYR A 212 -0.66 13.49 -23.80
C TYR A 212 -1.83 12.64 -23.27
N LEU A 213 -1.90 12.39 -21.97
CA LEU A 213 -3.02 11.65 -21.37
C LEU A 213 -4.35 12.38 -21.58
N GLU A 214 -4.37 13.70 -21.39
CA GLU A 214 -5.56 14.56 -21.57
C GLU A 214 -6.03 14.59 -23.02
N GLU A 215 -5.11 14.76 -23.97
CA GLU A 215 -5.38 14.74 -25.42
C GLU A 215 -5.94 13.38 -25.88
N ASN A 216 -5.58 12.29 -25.21
CA ASN A 216 -6.09 10.94 -25.48
C ASN A 216 -7.35 10.59 -24.66
N GLY A 217 -7.97 11.57 -23.99
CA GLY A 217 -9.24 11.40 -23.28
C GLY A 217 -9.16 10.65 -21.95
N VAL A 218 -7.96 10.50 -21.38
CA VAL A 218 -7.74 9.87 -20.07
C VAL A 218 -8.20 10.85 -18.99
N LYS A 219 -9.12 10.44 -18.11
CA LYS A 219 -9.81 11.35 -17.18
C LYS A 219 -9.01 11.60 -15.91
N LEU A 220 -8.90 12.87 -15.51
CA LEU A 220 -8.28 13.27 -14.25
C LEU A 220 -9.07 12.78 -13.03
N ARG A 221 -8.37 12.16 -12.09
CA ARG A 221 -8.87 11.75 -10.77
C ARG A 221 -7.77 11.90 -9.72
N TYR A 222 -7.92 12.81 -8.78
CA TYR A 222 -6.94 12.98 -7.70
C TYR A 222 -7.65 13.34 -6.40
N SER A 223 -7.57 12.45 -5.41
CA SER A 223 -8.07 12.68 -4.06
C SER A 223 -7.04 13.32 -3.13
N GLY A 224 -5.74 13.19 -3.47
CA GLY A 224 -4.65 13.73 -2.66
C GLY A 224 -4.01 12.73 -1.70
N GLY A 225 -4.48 11.47 -1.67
CA GLY A 225 -3.93 10.39 -0.84
C GLY A 225 -3.47 9.25 -1.73
N PHE A 226 -2.34 8.61 -1.41
CA PHE A 226 -1.74 7.64 -2.32
C PHE A 226 -2.57 6.36 -2.40
N VAL A 227 -2.99 5.79 -1.27
CA VAL A 227 -3.84 4.60 -1.18
C VAL A 227 -5.17 4.77 -1.93
N PRO A 228 -6.01 5.80 -1.70
CA PRO A 228 -7.28 5.94 -2.41
C PRO A 228 -7.08 6.13 -3.92
N ASP A 229 -6.07 6.89 -4.33
CA ASP A 229 -5.77 7.14 -5.74
C ASP A 229 -5.19 5.90 -6.45
N PHE A 230 -4.31 5.15 -5.78
CA PHE A 230 -3.81 3.86 -6.27
C PHE A 230 -4.95 2.82 -6.36
N ASN A 231 -5.82 2.77 -5.36
CA ASN A 231 -6.90 1.79 -5.30
C ASN A 231 -7.87 1.92 -6.49
N GLN A 232 -8.24 3.14 -6.90
CA GLN A 232 -9.07 3.32 -8.10
C GLN A 232 -8.35 2.91 -9.39
N VAL A 233 -7.03 3.10 -9.47
CA VAL A 233 -6.21 2.67 -10.62
C VAL A 233 -6.24 1.15 -10.71
N LEU A 234 -5.96 0.46 -9.60
CA LEU A 234 -5.91 -0.99 -9.53
C LEU A 234 -7.29 -1.64 -9.75
N LEU A 235 -8.33 -1.22 -9.02
CA LEU A 235 -9.64 -1.88 -9.07
C LEU A 235 -10.44 -1.61 -10.34
N LYS A 236 -10.16 -0.51 -11.05
CA LYS A 236 -10.69 -0.31 -12.42
C LYS A 236 -9.89 -1.08 -13.45
N GLY A 237 -8.67 -1.52 -13.12
CA GLY A 237 -7.74 -2.21 -14.01
C GLY A 237 -7.28 -1.36 -15.19
N LYS A 238 -7.58 -0.05 -15.21
CA LYS A 238 -7.38 0.83 -16.38
C LYS A 238 -7.06 2.26 -15.94
N GLY A 239 -5.90 2.44 -15.33
CA GLY A 239 -5.46 3.76 -14.89
C GLY A 239 -3.96 3.86 -14.73
N ILE A 240 -3.50 5.07 -14.47
CA ILE A 240 -2.13 5.36 -14.05
C ILE A 240 -2.14 6.39 -12.91
N PHE A 241 -1.39 6.13 -11.86
CA PHE A 241 -1.04 7.12 -10.85
C PHE A 241 0.40 7.57 -11.09
N PHE A 242 0.70 8.85 -10.86
CA PHE A 242 2.08 9.29 -10.82
C PHE A 242 2.31 10.39 -9.78
N TYR A 243 3.38 10.26 -9.01
CA TYR A 243 3.95 11.34 -8.21
C TYR A 243 5.38 11.57 -8.75
N PRO A 244 5.53 12.51 -9.70
CA PRO A 244 6.72 12.56 -10.54
C PRO A 244 7.88 13.27 -9.84
N HIS A 245 9.02 13.32 -10.51
CA HIS A 245 10.11 14.23 -10.13
C HIS A 245 9.65 15.67 -10.39
N LEU A 246 9.65 16.50 -9.34
CA LEU A 246 9.25 17.90 -9.44
C LEU A 246 10.49 18.79 -9.52
N LYS A 247 10.37 19.98 -10.11
CA LYS A 247 11.44 20.99 -10.20
C LYS A 247 12.10 21.28 -8.85
N ASN A 248 11.32 21.29 -7.77
CA ASN A 248 11.79 21.53 -6.40
C ASN A 248 11.94 20.25 -5.55
N SER A 249 11.60 19.07 -6.10
CA SER A 249 11.71 17.77 -5.42
C SER A 249 12.09 16.69 -6.43
N PRO A 250 13.33 16.73 -6.96
CA PRO A 250 13.76 15.85 -8.05
C PRO A 250 13.81 14.38 -7.62
N GLN A 251 14.00 14.10 -6.33
CA GLN A 251 14.00 12.75 -5.76
C GLN A 251 12.58 12.22 -5.43
N GLY A 252 11.53 12.94 -5.84
CA GLY A 252 10.13 12.58 -5.51
C GLY A 252 9.75 12.88 -4.06
N LYS A 253 8.50 12.57 -3.70
CA LYS A 253 7.92 12.83 -2.36
C LYS A 253 7.76 11.55 -1.54
N LEU A 254 7.36 10.46 -2.18
CA LEU A 254 6.94 9.22 -1.51
C LEU A 254 8.15 8.37 -1.14
N ARG A 255 8.08 7.66 -0.01
CA ARG A 255 9.14 6.84 0.55
C ARG A 255 9.17 5.47 -0.14
N LEU A 256 10.35 5.06 -0.56
CA LEU A 256 10.58 3.85 -1.32
C LEU A 256 10.10 2.59 -0.57
N MET A 257 10.45 2.46 0.70
CA MET A 257 10.20 1.23 1.46
C MET A 257 8.78 1.11 2.00
N PHE A 258 8.19 2.22 2.43
CA PHE A 258 6.88 2.25 3.09
C PHE A 258 5.74 2.36 2.10
N GLU A 259 5.95 3.08 0.98
CA GLU A 259 4.90 3.43 0.05
C GLU A 259 5.13 2.77 -1.33
N LEU A 260 6.30 2.96 -1.93
CA LEU A 260 6.50 2.62 -3.34
C LEU A 260 6.69 1.12 -3.59
N ASN A 261 7.58 0.47 -2.85
CA ASN A 261 7.86 -0.96 -2.96
C ASN A 261 6.61 -1.84 -2.83
N PRO A 262 5.77 -1.70 -1.79
CA PRO A 262 4.58 -2.53 -1.65
C PRO A 262 3.55 -2.27 -2.76
N MET A 263 3.33 -1.01 -3.14
CA MET A 263 2.39 -0.66 -4.22
C MET A 263 2.88 -1.15 -5.59
N ALA A 264 4.19 -1.02 -5.87
CA ALA A 264 4.81 -1.51 -7.09
C ALA A 264 4.73 -3.04 -7.19
N PHE A 265 4.95 -3.75 -6.08
CA PHE A 265 4.80 -5.21 -6.04
C PHE A 265 3.38 -5.62 -6.38
N LEU A 266 2.38 -5.01 -5.76
CA LEU A 266 0.97 -5.27 -6.08
C LEU A 266 0.65 -4.97 -7.54
N MET A 267 1.11 -3.84 -8.07
CA MET A 267 0.84 -3.45 -9.45
C MET A 267 1.45 -4.43 -10.46
N GLU A 268 2.70 -4.84 -10.27
CA GLU A 268 3.34 -5.82 -11.16
C GLU A 268 2.70 -7.20 -11.06
N GLN A 269 2.28 -7.63 -9.86
CA GLN A 269 1.52 -8.86 -9.67
C GLN A 269 0.14 -8.81 -10.32
N ALA A 270 -0.46 -7.62 -10.46
CA ALA A 270 -1.67 -7.41 -11.25
C ALA A 270 -1.40 -7.32 -12.77
N GLY A 271 -0.14 -7.44 -13.21
CA GLY A 271 0.24 -7.34 -14.62
C GLY A 271 0.37 -5.90 -15.12
N GLY A 272 0.42 -4.90 -14.23
CA GLY A 272 0.81 -3.52 -14.51
C GLY A 272 2.33 -3.30 -14.44
N ALA A 273 2.75 -2.03 -14.39
CA ALA A 273 4.14 -1.64 -14.18
C ALA A 273 4.26 -0.50 -13.17
N ALA A 274 5.46 -0.36 -12.58
CA ALA A 274 5.84 0.74 -11.70
C ALA A 274 7.26 1.20 -12.01
N SER A 275 7.42 2.45 -12.39
CA SER A 275 8.72 3.03 -12.79
C SER A 275 8.97 4.37 -12.10
N THR A 276 10.23 4.71 -11.89
CA THR A 276 10.68 6.05 -11.50
C THR A 276 10.60 7.07 -12.65
N GLY A 277 10.24 6.60 -13.85
CA GLY A 277 10.41 7.32 -15.11
C GLY A 277 11.76 7.03 -15.77
N ARG A 278 12.69 6.38 -15.05
CA ARG A 278 14.03 6.00 -15.55
C ARG A 278 14.35 4.51 -15.37
N GLY A 279 13.45 3.75 -14.75
CA GLY A 279 13.64 2.33 -14.46
C GLY A 279 12.67 1.82 -13.40
N ALA A 280 12.54 0.50 -13.29
CA ALA A 280 11.55 -0.13 -12.41
C ALA A 280 11.81 0.20 -10.93
N VAL A 281 10.74 0.54 -10.20
CA VAL A 281 10.81 0.91 -8.78
C VAL A 281 11.39 -0.23 -7.94
N LEU A 282 10.97 -1.47 -8.21
CA LEU A 282 11.35 -2.63 -7.42
C LEU A 282 12.83 -3.00 -7.57
N ASP A 283 13.52 -2.52 -8.61
CA ASP A 283 14.95 -2.80 -8.83
C ASP A 283 15.86 -1.87 -8.03
N LEU A 284 15.32 -0.80 -7.43
CA LEU A 284 16.05 0.07 -6.53
C LEU A 284 16.44 -0.67 -5.25
N VAL A 285 17.69 -0.49 -4.81
CA VAL A 285 18.20 -1.03 -3.54
C VAL A 285 18.37 0.13 -2.56
N PRO A 286 17.47 0.29 -1.56
CA PRO A 286 17.50 1.42 -0.64
C PRO A 286 18.78 1.39 0.19
N GLN A 287 19.41 2.56 0.35
CA GLN A 287 20.57 2.72 1.26
C GLN A 287 20.13 3.15 2.66
N LYS A 288 18.94 3.76 2.77
CA LYS A 288 18.35 4.25 4.02
C LYS A 288 16.84 4.06 3.99
N ILE A 289 16.21 3.96 5.15
CA ILE A 289 14.76 3.73 5.26
C ILE A 289 13.91 4.91 4.76
N GLU A 290 14.45 6.14 4.85
CA GLU A 290 13.77 7.38 4.47
C GLU A 290 13.87 7.71 2.98
N GLU A 291 14.53 6.86 2.19
CA GLU A 291 14.81 7.12 0.78
C GLU A 291 13.50 7.33 0.00
N ARG A 292 13.49 8.35 -0.87
CA ARG A 292 12.33 8.74 -1.68
C ARG A 292 12.63 8.51 -3.14
N ALA A 293 11.58 8.26 -3.91
CA ALA A 293 11.69 8.21 -5.37
C ALA A 293 10.43 8.79 -6.04
N PRO A 294 10.54 9.27 -7.29
CA PRO A 294 9.38 9.51 -8.12
C PRO A 294 8.72 8.18 -8.50
N ILE A 295 7.44 8.21 -8.86
CA ILE A 295 6.71 7.03 -9.33
C ILE A 295 5.73 7.33 -10.43
N PHE A 296 5.65 6.40 -11.40
CA PHE A 296 4.61 6.24 -12.42
C PHE A 296 4.16 4.78 -12.35
N ILE A 297 2.90 4.52 -12.01
CA ILE A 297 2.41 3.19 -11.66
C ILE A 297 1.00 2.94 -12.18
N GLY A 298 0.80 1.82 -12.88
CA GLY A 298 -0.48 1.50 -13.51
C GLY A 298 -0.35 0.63 -14.76
N CYS A 299 -1.15 0.96 -15.78
CA CYS A 299 -1.15 0.30 -17.07
C CYS A 299 0.25 0.33 -17.73
N LYS A 300 0.71 -0.82 -18.24
CA LYS A 300 2.09 -1.00 -18.72
C LYS A 300 2.46 -0.08 -19.88
N GLU A 301 1.56 0.12 -20.85
CA GLU A 301 1.86 0.97 -22.00
C GLU A 301 2.00 2.44 -21.60
N ASP A 302 1.17 2.92 -20.68
CA ASP A 302 1.23 4.31 -20.20
C ASP A 302 2.47 4.55 -19.34
N VAL A 303 2.90 3.59 -18.53
CA VAL A 303 4.16 3.67 -17.78
C VAL A 303 5.35 3.72 -18.73
N ALA A 304 5.39 2.84 -19.74
CA ALA A 304 6.44 2.88 -20.77
C ALA A 304 6.41 4.18 -21.60
N LYS A 305 5.23 4.77 -21.80
CA LYS A 305 5.07 6.07 -22.46
C LYS A 305 5.59 7.19 -21.57
N ALA A 306 5.33 7.15 -20.26
CA ALA A 306 5.86 8.09 -19.29
C ALA A 306 7.39 8.13 -19.35
N GLU A 307 8.06 6.98 -19.28
CA GLU A 307 9.53 6.89 -19.37
C GLU A 307 10.08 7.58 -20.62
N LYS A 308 9.43 7.41 -21.78
CA LYS A 308 9.83 8.06 -23.03
C LYS A 308 9.70 9.59 -22.96
N PHE A 309 8.62 10.09 -22.38
CA PHE A 309 8.44 11.54 -22.20
C PHE A 309 9.44 12.12 -21.20
N ILE A 310 9.74 11.39 -20.13
CA ILE A 310 10.74 11.81 -19.15
C ILE A 310 12.12 11.88 -19.80
N ALA A 311 12.54 10.83 -20.51
CA ALA A 311 13.82 10.78 -21.19
C ALA A 311 13.99 11.84 -22.29
N ALA A 312 12.88 12.29 -22.91
CA ALA A 312 12.90 13.34 -23.93
C ALA A 312 12.85 14.77 -23.37
N GLY A 313 12.43 14.93 -22.11
CA GLY A 313 12.28 16.22 -21.45
C GLY A 313 13.34 16.53 -20.38
N ASP A 314 14.20 15.56 -20.08
CA ASP A 314 15.50 15.72 -19.39
C ASP A 314 16.54 16.32 -20.36
#